data_AF-A0A3D3YQH3-F1
#
_entry.id   AF-A0A3D3YQH3-F1
#
_cell.length_a   1.000
_cell.length_b   1.000
_cell.length_c   1.000
_cell.angle_alpha   90.00
_cell.angle_beta   90.00
_cell.angle_gamma   90.00
#
_symmetry.space_group_name_H-M   'P 1'
#
loop_
_entity.id
_entity.type
_entity.pdbx_description
1 polymer ?
#
loop_
_entity_poly.entity_id
_entity_poly.type
_entity_poly.pdbx_seq_one_letter_code
_entity_poly.pdbx_strand_id
1 'polypeptide(L)'
;MGIRLFEEPELRKPDMILGWPGIGNIGIIAVDTLRGQVQAREFGEIESWDFFYPKGLKVKAGLLEELEFPGNKFYYQRLKGKDLIFFIGEEQPTAPGRTYAEGRKAYQMANLVLDVAGRFGCQRVYTSGAAVALTHHTLKPGVWTVASREGLIEEMKGYSNTVLMSEIEGRGNQGSISGLNGLLPGLAKKRGFDAICLMGEIPDYLSQSPLPYPRAAKAVVEVLAGILGIGVDFTPFDTMATQIDTVIDSLYEKFPPEIKERIEQRKSAIQAKVETITEEDETWIKEHIDEFFKKKSGNE
;
A
#
# COMPACT_ATOMS: atom_id res chain seq x y z
N MET A 1 16.41 -24.38 3.36
CA MET A 1 16.76 -23.11 2.69
C MET A 1 16.57 -23.22 1.18
N GLY A 2 15.35 -23.52 0.75
CA GLY A 2 15.02 -23.64 -0.65
C GLY A 2 14.03 -22.58 -1.08
N ILE A 3 14.35 -21.89 -2.17
CA ILE A 3 13.31 -21.54 -3.13
C ILE A 3 12.91 -22.86 -3.80
N ARG A 4 11.64 -23.24 -3.70
CA ARG A 4 11.08 -24.41 -4.36
C ARG A 4 10.19 -23.94 -5.48
N LEU A 5 10.61 -24.17 -6.73
CA LEU A 5 9.77 -23.90 -7.90
C LEU A 5 9.06 -25.20 -8.31
N PHE A 6 7.75 -25.11 -8.49
CA PHE A 6 6.91 -26.19 -9.01
C PHE A 6 6.84 -26.16 -10.54
N GLU A 7 6.97 -24.97 -11.12
CA GLU A 7 7.14 -24.76 -12.55
C GLU A 7 8.06 -23.57 -12.82
N GLU A 8 8.63 -23.52 -14.02
CA GLU A 8 9.50 -22.43 -14.48
C GLU A 8 8.87 -21.78 -15.72
N PRO A 9 7.97 -20.80 -15.55
CA PRO A 9 7.30 -20.18 -16.68
C PRO A 9 8.27 -19.34 -17.50
N GLU A 10 8.15 -19.40 -18.83
CA GLU A 10 8.83 -18.47 -19.73
C GLU A 10 8.14 -17.10 -19.66
N LEU A 11 8.78 -16.16 -18.96
CA LEU A 11 8.31 -14.79 -18.78
C LEU A 11 9.25 -13.80 -19.46
N ARG A 12 8.69 -12.73 -20.03
CA ARG A 12 9.44 -11.67 -20.70
C ARG A 12 9.46 -10.41 -19.85
N LYS A 13 10.57 -10.21 -19.13
CA LYS A 13 10.83 -9.03 -18.27
C LYS A 13 9.64 -8.72 -17.34
N PRO A 14 9.23 -9.68 -16.48
CA PRO A 14 8.05 -9.48 -15.66
C PRO A 14 8.28 -8.40 -14.59
N ASP A 15 7.21 -7.67 -14.27
CA ASP A 15 7.19 -6.82 -13.07
C ASP A 15 6.84 -7.69 -11.86
N MET A 16 7.53 -7.50 -10.74
CA MET A 16 7.29 -8.25 -9.51
C MET A 16 6.56 -7.40 -8.46
N ILE A 17 5.44 -7.87 -7.94
CA ILE A 17 4.61 -7.17 -6.95
C ILE A 17 4.60 -7.97 -5.64
N LEU A 18 4.88 -7.31 -4.52
CA LEU A 18 5.27 -7.96 -3.28
C LEU A 18 4.38 -7.49 -2.12
N GLY A 19 3.78 -8.45 -1.40
CA GLY A 19 2.82 -8.18 -0.32
C GLY A 19 3.10 -8.98 0.95
N TRP A 20 2.99 -8.29 2.10
CA TRP A 20 3.03 -8.86 3.44
C TRP A 20 2.00 -8.18 4.36
N PRO A 21 1.59 -8.84 5.47
CA PRO A 21 0.77 -8.20 6.48
C PRO A 21 1.47 -7.00 7.10
N GLY A 22 0.68 -6.06 7.61
CA GLY A 22 1.14 -4.82 8.21
C GLY A 22 -0.04 -4.00 8.72
N ILE A 23 0.16 -2.70 8.97
CA ILE A 23 -0.92 -1.83 9.45
C ILE A 23 -2.11 -1.88 8.47
N GLY A 24 -3.30 -2.16 9.00
CA GLY A 24 -4.55 -2.27 8.24
C GLY A 24 -4.54 -3.35 7.15
N ASN A 25 -3.54 -4.24 7.13
CA ASN A 25 -3.29 -5.20 6.04
C ASN A 25 -3.31 -4.58 4.64
N ILE A 26 -3.02 -3.28 4.52
CA ILE A 26 -3.15 -2.53 3.27
C ILE A 26 -2.30 -3.14 2.16
N GLY A 27 -1.04 -3.46 2.50
CA GLY A 27 -0.05 -4.03 1.60
C GLY A 27 -0.50 -5.35 0.98
N ILE A 28 -0.70 -6.37 1.82
CA ILE A 28 -1.09 -7.71 1.39
C ILE A 28 -2.47 -7.74 0.72
N ILE A 29 -3.46 -6.99 1.20
CA ILE A 29 -4.79 -6.96 0.57
C ILE A 29 -4.68 -6.43 -0.86
N ALA A 30 -3.90 -5.37 -1.09
CA ALA A 30 -3.72 -4.82 -2.42
C ALA A 30 -3.09 -5.83 -3.39
N VAL A 31 -2.00 -6.46 -2.96
CA VAL A 31 -1.25 -7.41 -3.79
C VAL A 31 -2.03 -8.70 -4.04
N ASP A 32 -2.67 -9.25 -3.02
CA ASP A 32 -3.47 -10.47 -3.13
C ASP A 32 -4.71 -10.26 -4.01
N THR A 33 -5.33 -9.08 -3.92
CA THR A 33 -6.45 -8.74 -4.80
C THR A 33 -6.00 -8.70 -6.25
N LEU A 34 -4.90 -8.02 -6.57
CA LEU A 34 -4.37 -7.98 -7.94
C LEU A 34 -4.04 -9.38 -8.47
N ARG A 35 -3.37 -10.20 -7.65
CA ARG A 35 -3.08 -11.61 -7.97
C ARG A 35 -4.36 -12.37 -8.33
N GLY A 36 -5.42 -12.21 -7.54
CA GLY A 36 -6.72 -12.85 -7.77
C GLY A 36 -7.44 -12.35 -9.03
N GLN A 37 -7.46 -11.04 -9.25
CA GLN A 37 -8.12 -10.39 -10.39
C GLN A 37 -7.53 -10.84 -11.72
N VAL A 38 -6.21 -11.00 -11.79
CA VAL A 38 -5.54 -11.52 -12.99
C VAL A 38 -5.47 -13.05 -13.02
N GLN A 39 -6.03 -13.73 -12.02
CA GLN A 39 -6.01 -15.20 -11.88
C GLN A 39 -4.59 -15.79 -11.96
N ALA A 40 -3.64 -15.15 -11.28
CA ALA A 40 -2.25 -15.57 -11.29
C ALA A 40 -2.09 -16.98 -10.68
N ARG A 41 -1.25 -17.79 -11.32
CA ARG A 41 -1.02 -19.19 -10.96
C ARG A 41 0.21 -19.33 -10.09
N GLU A 42 0.11 -20.15 -9.04
CA GLU A 42 1.24 -20.48 -8.18
C GLU A 42 2.31 -21.23 -8.97
N PHE A 43 3.58 -20.85 -8.81
CA PHE A 43 4.70 -21.53 -9.46
C PHE A 43 5.87 -21.84 -8.54
N GLY A 44 5.85 -21.36 -7.30
CA GLY A 44 6.88 -21.70 -6.33
C GLY A 44 6.66 -21.07 -4.98
N GLU A 45 7.57 -21.35 -4.06
CA GLU A 45 7.53 -20.88 -2.69
C GLU A 45 8.94 -20.74 -2.09
N ILE A 46 9.03 -20.05 -0.97
CA ILE A 46 10.19 -20.06 -0.08
C ILE A 46 9.83 -20.96 1.12
N GLU A 47 10.69 -21.94 1.41
CA GLU A 47 10.51 -22.80 2.59
C GLU A 47 10.44 -21.99 3.89
N SER A 48 9.38 -22.18 4.66
CA SER A 48 9.06 -21.36 5.84
C SER A 48 9.83 -21.72 7.11
N TRP A 49 10.37 -22.94 7.20
CA TRP A 49 10.98 -23.49 8.42
C TRP A 49 12.10 -22.60 9.00
N ASP A 50 12.92 -21.99 8.13
CA ASP A 50 14.06 -21.17 8.54
C ASP A 50 13.63 -19.78 9.04
N PHE A 51 12.40 -19.37 8.75
CA PHE A 51 11.89 -18.02 9.01
C PHE A 51 10.89 -17.98 10.16
N PHE A 52 9.98 -18.95 10.21
CA PHE A 52 8.78 -18.90 11.05
C PHE A 52 8.68 -20.09 11.99
N TYR A 53 7.89 -19.93 13.05
CA TYR A 53 7.39 -21.05 13.84
C TYR A 53 6.12 -21.61 13.18
N PRO A 54 5.84 -22.91 13.32
CA PRO A 54 4.59 -23.47 12.81
C PRO A 54 3.40 -22.86 13.56
N LYS A 55 2.35 -22.52 12.81
CA LYS A 55 1.05 -22.03 13.32
C LYS A 55 0.24 -23.15 13.99
N GLY A 56 0.50 -24.40 13.61
CA GLY A 56 -0.25 -25.54 14.13
C GLY A 56 0.18 -26.87 13.52
N LEU A 57 -0.72 -27.85 13.63
CA LEU A 57 -0.59 -29.19 13.07
C LEU A 57 -1.77 -29.44 12.15
N LYS A 58 -1.50 -29.97 10.97
CA LYS A 58 -2.53 -30.43 10.05
C LYS A 58 -2.90 -31.87 10.40
N VAL A 59 -4.16 -32.07 10.74
CA VAL A 59 -4.73 -33.39 11.06
C VAL A 59 -5.82 -33.71 10.06
N LYS A 60 -5.73 -34.87 9.41
CA LYS A 60 -6.74 -35.34 8.45
C LYS A 60 -7.20 -36.73 8.82
N ALA A 61 -8.51 -36.91 8.96
CA ALA A 61 -9.14 -38.18 9.37
C ALA A 61 -8.51 -38.80 10.64
N GLY A 62 -8.13 -37.95 11.60
CA GLY A 62 -7.49 -38.37 12.87
C GLY A 62 -5.99 -38.68 12.77
N LEU A 63 -5.39 -38.58 11.58
CA LEU A 63 -3.96 -38.76 11.37
C LEU A 63 -3.24 -37.40 11.36
N LEU A 64 -2.16 -37.28 12.13
CA LEU A 64 -1.22 -36.16 12.03
C LEU A 64 -0.47 -36.27 10.69
N GLU A 65 -0.63 -35.26 9.82
CA GLU A 65 0.07 -35.20 8.53
C GLU A 65 1.39 -34.45 8.67
N GLU A 66 1.32 -33.15 9.03
CA GLU A 66 2.48 -32.27 9.02
C GLU A 66 2.28 -31.03 9.92
N LEU A 67 3.36 -30.30 10.16
CA LEU A 67 3.32 -28.97 10.77
C LEU A 67 2.84 -27.94 9.74
N GLU A 68 1.95 -27.05 10.16
CA GLU A 68 1.43 -25.98 9.33
C GLU A 68 2.25 -24.70 9.54
N PHE A 69 2.88 -24.19 8.47
CA PHE A 69 3.69 -22.97 8.51
C PHE A 69 3.01 -21.83 7.75
N PRO A 70 3.35 -20.55 8.07
CA PRO A 70 2.93 -19.43 7.24
C PRO A 70 3.45 -19.59 5.81
N GLY A 71 2.59 -19.39 4.81
CA GLY A 71 2.95 -19.51 3.40
C GLY A 71 3.84 -18.36 2.89
N ASN A 72 4.73 -18.65 1.94
CA ASN A 72 5.59 -17.67 1.25
C ASN A 72 5.63 -18.01 -0.24
N LYS A 73 4.65 -17.53 -1.00
CA LYS A 73 4.33 -18.10 -2.32
C LYS A 73 4.55 -17.11 -3.45
N PHE A 74 5.01 -17.64 -4.58
CA PHE A 74 5.14 -16.95 -5.84
C PHE A 74 4.04 -17.36 -6.81
N TYR A 75 3.47 -16.37 -7.47
CA TYR A 75 2.46 -16.53 -8.51
C TYR A 75 2.87 -15.76 -9.75
N TYR A 76 2.43 -16.20 -10.93
CA TYR A 76 2.69 -15.48 -12.16
C TYR A 76 1.43 -15.37 -13.02
N GLN A 77 1.44 -14.37 -13.90
CA GLN A 77 0.48 -14.29 -15.00
C GLN A 77 1.13 -13.63 -16.21
N ARG A 78 0.78 -14.14 -17.40
CA ARG A 78 1.14 -13.52 -18.68
C ARG A 78 -0.02 -12.68 -19.17
N LEU A 79 0.16 -11.37 -19.26
CA LEU A 79 -0.84 -10.46 -19.80
C LEU A 79 -0.42 -10.00 -21.19
N LYS A 80 -1.37 -9.39 -21.92
CA LYS A 80 -1.08 -8.78 -23.20
C LYS A 80 -0.16 -7.56 -23.00
N GLY A 81 1.14 -7.76 -23.20
CA GLY A 81 2.16 -6.71 -23.19
C GLY A 81 2.98 -6.59 -21.90
N LYS A 82 2.62 -7.30 -20.82
CA LYS A 82 3.38 -7.31 -19.57
C LYS A 82 3.17 -8.61 -18.81
N ASP A 83 4.26 -9.26 -18.44
CA ASP A 83 4.22 -10.43 -17.56
C ASP A 83 4.35 -9.97 -16.10
N LEU A 84 3.70 -10.68 -15.19
CA LEU A 84 3.67 -10.33 -13.78
C LEU A 84 4.14 -11.51 -12.93
N ILE A 85 4.88 -11.20 -11.88
CA ILE A 85 5.12 -12.09 -10.75
C ILE A 85 4.55 -11.44 -9.50
N PHE A 86 3.88 -12.21 -8.66
CA PHE A 86 3.44 -11.81 -7.33
C PHE A 86 4.18 -12.64 -6.30
N PHE A 87 4.56 -12.02 -5.19
CA PHE A 87 4.98 -12.72 -4.00
C PHE A 87 4.08 -12.31 -2.83
N ILE A 88 3.56 -13.31 -2.12
CA ILE A 88 2.71 -13.11 -0.95
C ILE A 88 3.29 -13.95 0.20
N GLY A 89 3.75 -13.26 1.24
CA GLY A 89 4.08 -13.88 2.51
C GLY A 89 2.93 -13.70 3.48
N GLU A 90 2.49 -14.77 4.14
CA GLU A 90 1.43 -14.71 5.15
C GLU A 90 1.88 -14.06 6.47
N GLU A 91 3.20 -13.97 6.68
CA GLU A 91 3.82 -13.32 7.83
C GLU A 91 5.09 -12.59 7.43
N GLN A 92 5.48 -11.61 8.23
CA GLN A 92 6.81 -11.01 8.16
C GLN A 92 7.74 -11.74 9.15
N PRO A 93 9.01 -12.00 8.79
CA PRO A 93 9.96 -12.63 9.72
C PRO A 93 10.35 -11.63 10.82
N THR A 94 9.54 -11.59 11.88
CA THR A 94 9.71 -10.69 13.03
C THR A 94 10.33 -11.40 14.21
N ALA A 95 11.02 -10.64 15.07
CA ALA A 95 11.40 -11.13 16.39
C ALA A 95 10.16 -11.12 17.32
N PRO A 96 10.10 -11.98 18.36
CA PRO A 96 9.03 -11.94 19.34
C PRO A 96 8.82 -10.53 19.92
N GLY A 97 7.58 -10.06 19.94
CA GLY A 97 7.23 -8.72 20.43
C GLY A 97 7.45 -7.56 19.45
N ARG A 98 7.80 -7.83 18.18
CA ARG A 98 7.96 -6.81 17.13
C ARG A 98 6.90 -6.95 16.04
N THR A 99 6.38 -5.82 15.57
CA THR A 99 5.40 -5.76 14.47
C THR A 99 6.04 -5.87 13.08
N TYR A 100 7.32 -5.50 12.94
CA TYR A 100 8.00 -5.39 11.65
C TYR A 100 9.21 -6.32 11.53
N ALA A 101 9.46 -6.79 10.30
CA ALA A 101 10.62 -7.62 10.01
C ALA A 101 11.93 -6.86 10.25
N GLU A 102 12.89 -7.50 10.91
CA GLU A 102 14.22 -6.95 11.13
C GLU A 102 15.28 -8.05 11.24
N GLY A 103 16.55 -7.66 11.16
CA GLY A 103 17.68 -8.57 11.36
C GLY A 103 17.90 -9.57 10.21
N ARG A 104 18.62 -10.66 10.54
CA ARG A 104 19.15 -11.60 9.53
C ARG A 104 18.06 -12.32 8.75
N LYS A 105 16.98 -12.76 9.40
CA LYS A 105 15.88 -13.47 8.75
C LYS A 105 15.16 -12.58 7.72
N ALA A 106 14.87 -11.33 8.08
CA ALA A 106 14.28 -10.36 7.16
C ALA A 106 15.17 -10.08 5.95
N TYR A 107 16.47 -9.88 6.19
CA TYR A 107 17.44 -9.70 5.13
C TYR A 107 17.49 -10.92 4.20
N GLN A 108 17.58 -12.12 4.77
CA GLN A 108 17.63 -13.37 4.00
C GLN A 108 16.35 -13.59 3.17
N MET A 109 15.17 -13.37 3.74
CA MET A 109 13.89 -13.44 3.00
C MET A 109 13.88 -12.47 1.82
N ALA A 110 14.29 -11.21 2.04
CA ALA A 110 14.37 -10.21 0.97
C ALA A 110 15.35 -10.61 -0.14
N ASN A 111 16.49 -11.23 0.20
CA ASN A 111 17.43 -11.74 -0.80
C ASN A 111 16.82 -12.88 -1.62
N LEU A 112 16.18 -13.87 -0.99
CA LEU A 112 15.55 -15.00 -1.70
C LEU A 112 14.45 -14.53 -2.66
N VAL A 113 13.61 -13.57 -2.24
CA VAL A 113 12.60 -12.96 -3.13
C VAL A 113 13.26 -12.30 -4.35
N LEU A 114 14.34 -11.54 -4.13
CA LEU A 114 15.07 -10.88 -5.22
C LEU A 114 15.92 -11.84 -6.07
N ASP A 115 16.30 -13.00 -5.54
CA ASP A 115 16.96 -14.06 -6.30
C ASP A 115 15.98 -14.66 -7.32
N VAL A 116 14.71 -14.86 -6.94
CA VAL A 116 13.64 -15.22 -7.89
C VAL A 116 13.44 -14.10 -8.91
N ALA A 117 13.40 -12.83 -8.48
CA ALA A 117 13.28 -11.70 -9.40
C ALA A 117 14.40 -11.70 -10.45
N GLY A 118 15.64 -11.90 -10.03
CA GLY A 118 16.79 -12.00 -10.93
C GLY A 118 16.71 -13.20 -11.86
N ARG A 119 16.31 -14.37 -11.36
CA ARG A 119 16.17 -15.61 -12.13
C ARG A 119 15.18 -15.48 -13.30
N PHE A 120 14.07 -14.78 -13.09
CA PHE A 120 13.05 -14.56 -14.12
C PHE A 120 13.25 -13.26 -14.92
N GLY A 121 14.38 -12.57 -14.72
CA GLY A 121 14.73 -11.37 -15.47
C GLY A 121 13.83 -10.16 -15.17
N CYS A 122 13.28 -10.07 -13.95
CA CYS A 122 12.54 -8.90 -13.49
C CYS A 122 13.43 -7.66 -13.59
N GLN A 123 12.89 -6.57 -14.11
CA GLN A 123 13.59 -5.27 -14.09
C GLN A 123 13.07 -4.37 -12.97
N ARG A 124 11.82 -4.61 -12.55
CA ARG A 124 11.11 -3.75 -11.62
C ARG A 124 10.41 -4.54 -10.52
N VAL A 125 10.47 -4.01 -9.30
CA VAL A 125 9.79 -4.54 -8.13
C VAL A 125 8.92 -3.48 -7.45
N TYR A 126 7.75 -3.88 -6.99
CA TYR A 126 6.80 -3.07 -6.27
C TYR A 126 6.57 -3.66 -4.88
N THR A 127 6.75 -2.88 -3.82
CA THR A 127 6.27 -3.22 -2.47
C THR A 127 5.05 -2.41 -2.12
N SER A 128 4.17 -2.98 -1.31
CA SER A 128 2.96 -2.31 -0.83
C SER A 128 2.87 -2.31 0.70
N GLY A 129 2.52 -1.17 1.28
CA GLY A 129 2.42 -0.98 2.72
C GLY A 129 1.40 0.06 3.15
N ALA A 130 1.59 0.60 4.36
CA ALA A 130 0.71 1.59 4.96
C ALA A 130 1.49 2.85 5.33
N ALA A 131 0.89 4.01 5.11
CA ALA A 131 1.40 5.30 5.53
C ALA A 131 0.51 5.85 6.65
N VAL A 132 1.05 5.96 7.86
CA VAL A 132 0.33 6.60 8.97
C VAL A 132 0.27 8.10 8.72
N ALA A 133 -0.94 8.61 8.53
CA ALA A 133 -1.20 10.00 8.15
C ALA A 133 -2.14 10.70 9.15
N LEU A 134 -1.93 12.01 9.30
CA LEU A 134 -2.83 12.90 10.03
C LEU A 134 -4.04 13.24 9.15
N THR A 135 -4.87 12.23 8.89
CA THR A 135 -6.05 12.32 8.02
C THR A 135 -7.31 11.83 8.75
N HIS A 136 -8.46 12.03 8.13
CA HIS A 136 -9.76 11.57 8.61
C HIS A 136 -10.24 10.36 7.79
N HIS A 137 -10.80 9.36 8.47
CA HIS A 137 -11.25 8.09 7.85
C HIS A 137 -12.29 8.25 6.73
N THR A 138 -13.04 9.35 6.71
CA THR A 138 -14.03 9.66 5.67
C THR A 138 -13.42 10.22 4.37
N LEU A 139 -12.16 10.65 4.38
CA LEU A 139 -11.48 11.19 3.20
C LEU A 139 -10.99 10.06 2.29
N LYS A 140 -10.72 10.36 1.02
CA LYS A 140 -10.06 9.41 0.12
C LYS A 140 -8.59 9.26 0.55
N PRO A 141 -8.10 8.03 0.84
CA PRO A 141 -6.70 7.84 1.18
C PRO A 141 -5.77 8.18 0.00
N GLY A 142 -4.74 8.97 0.25
CA GLY A 142 -3.62 9.12 -0.68
C GLY A 142 -2.76 7.86 -0.74
N VAL A 143 -1.93 7.76 -1.77
CA VAL A 143 -0.91 6.71 -1.90
C VAL A 143 0.46 7.34 -1.85
N TRP A 144 1.17 7.18 -0.74
CA TRP A 144 2.54 7.67 -0.62
C TRP A 144 3.48 6.81 -1.43
N THR A 145 4.43 7.45 -2.10
CA THR A 145 5.32 6.78 -3.03
C THR A 145 6.78 7.10 -2.72
N VAL A 146 7.62 6.07 -2.79
CA VAL A 146 9.08 6.18 -2.73
C VAL A 146 9.66 5.38 -3.88
N ALA A 147 10.56 5.99 -4.63
CA ALA A 147 11.18 5.39 -5.81
C ALA A 147 12.70 5.31 -5.69
N SER A 148 13.29 4.30 -6.33
CA SER A 148 14.73 4.01 -6.26
C SER A 148 15.62 4.99 -7.05
N ARG A 149 15.07 5.69 -8.06
CA ARG A 149 15.77 6.65 -8.93
C ARG A 149 14.86 7.78 -9.41
N GLU A 150 15.45 8.90 -9.81
CA GLU A 150 14.75 10.13 -10.23
C GLU A 150 13.78 9.91 -11.39
N GLY A 151 14.16 9.14 -12.42
CA GLY A 151 13.26 8.88 -13.56
C GLY A 151 11.95 8.18 -13.16
N LEU A 152 11.95 7.41 -12.07
CA LEU A 152 10.74 6.79 -11.53
C LEU A 152 9.91 7.78 -10.72
N ILE A 153 10.52 8.80 -10.12
CA ILE A 153 9.80 9.86 -9.39
C ILE A 153 8.89 10.60 -10.37
N GLU A 154 9.42 10.99 -11.52
CA GLU A 154 8.64 11.68 -12.57
C GLU A 154 7.56 10.76 -13.16
N GLU A 155 7.86 9.46 -13.34
CA GLU A 155 6.85 8.47 -13.73
C GLU A 155 5.71 8.41 -12.69
N MET A 156 6.05 8.37 -11.40
CA MET A 156 5.06 8.26 -10.33
C MET A 156 4.14 9.49 -10.24
N LYS A 157 4.66 10.70 -10.44
CA LYS A 157 3.85 11.93 -10.50
C LYS A 157 2.77 11.91 -11.59
N GLY A 158 2.96 11.10 -12.63
CA GLY A 158 1.99 10.93 -13.71
C GLY A 158 0.73 10.15 -13.32
N TYR A 159 0.75 9.42 -12.19
CA TYR A 159 -0.42 8.68 -11.72
C TYR A 159 -1.22 9.51 -10.72
N SER A 160 -2.53 9.59 -10.95
CA SER A 160 -3.43 10.28 -10.04
C SER A 160 -3.39 9.65 -8.63
N ASN A 161 -3.56 10.47 -7.59
CA ASN A 161 -3.64 10.06 -6.18
C ASN A 161 -2.31 9.55 -5.56
N THR A 162 -1.19 9.64 -6.29
CA THR A 162 0.14 9.41 -5.71
C THR A 162 0.66 10.69 -5.06
N VAL A 163 1.29 10.55 -3.89
CA VAL A 163 1.94 11.64 -3.17
C VAL A 163 3.39 11.25 -2.96
N LEU A 164 4.34 12.11 -3.33
CA LEU A 164 5.75 11.81 -3.03
C LEU A 164 6.00 11.99 -1.55
N MET A 165 6.75 11.08 -0.94
CA MET A 165 7.05 11.17 0.49
C MET A 165 7.78 12.49 0.86
N SER A 166 8.49 13.10 -0.10
CA SER A 166 9.12 14.42 0.06
C SER A 166 8.12 15.58 0.15
N GLU A 167 6.91 15.44 -0.42
CA GLU A 167 5.86 16.47 -0.42
C GLU A 167 5.06 16.47 0.90
N ILE A 168 5.33 15.53 1.79
CA ILE A 168 4.66 15.45 3.09
C ILE A 168 5.29 16.47 4.06
N GLU A 169 4.53 17.53 4.33
CA GLU A 169 4.89 18.56 5.30
C GLU A 169 5.18 17.99 6.70
N GLY A 170 6.06 18.67 7.44
CA GLY A 170 6.50 18.25 8.78
C GLY A 170 7.50 17.09 8.79
N ARG A 171 7.79 16.48 7.63
CA ARG A 171 8.81 15.44 7.48
C ARG A 171 10.13 15.92 6.89
N GLY A 172 10.22 17.16 6.40
CA GLY A 172 11.47 17.80 6.01
C GLY A 172 12.29 17.01 4.97
N ASN A 173 11.63 16.46 3.94
CA ASN A 173 12.21 15.53 2.95
C ASN A 173 12.80 14.23 3.55
N GLN A 174 12.56 13.92 4.82
CA GLN A 174 13.07 12.73 5.49
C GLN A 174 11.94 11.77 5.87
N GLY A 175 12.16 10.49 5.62
CA GLY A 175 11.17 9.46 5.89
C GLY A 175 11.83 8.11 6.06
N SER A 176 11.30 7.29 6.96
CA SER A 176 11.70 5.90 7.10
C SER A 176 10.52 4.99 6.83
N ILE A 177 10.80 3.88 6.13
CA ILE A 177 9.86 2.78 5.90
C ILE A 177 10.44 1.58 6.62
N SER A 178 9.68 0.99 7.54
CA SER A 178 10.09 -0.17 8.33
C SER A 178 9.69 -1.49 7.67
N GLY A 179 10.22 -2.60 8.20
CA GLY A 179 9.87 -3.95 7.77
C GLY A 179 10.36 -4.30 6.36
N LEU A 180 9.76 -5.35 5.79
CA LEU A 180 10.11 -5.78 4.42
C LEU A 180 9.78 -4.74 3.35
N ASN A 181 8.77 -3.89 3.60
CA ASN A 181 8.37 -2.83 2.68
C ASN A 181 9.43 -1.75 2.50
N GLY A 182 10.28 -1.48 3.50
CA GLY A 182 11.42 -0.57 3.38
C GLY A 182 12.74 -1.28 3.04
N LEU A 183 12.96 -2.47 3.61
CA LEU A 183 14.19 -3.23 3.41
C LEU A 183 14.35 -3.68 1.95
N LEU A 184 13.29 -4.21 1.35
CA LEU A 184 13.35 -4.84 0.04
C LEU A 184 13.59 -3.83 -1.08
N PRO A 185 12.90 -2.67 -1.16
CA PRO A 185 13.23 -1.66 -2.16
C PRO A 185 14.67 -1.15 -2.02
N GLY A 186 15.18 -1.02 -0.79
CA GLY A 186 16.57 -0.66 -0.52
C GLY A 186 17.56 -1.71 -1.06
N LEU A 187 17.29 -2.99 -0.86
CA LEU A 187 18.11 -4.09 -1.37
C LEU A 187 17.99 -4.26 -2.90
N ALA A 188 16.77 -4.10 -3.43
CA ALA A 188 16.48 -4.14 -4.86
C ALA A 188 17.28 -3.06 -5.61
N LYS A 189 17.28 -1.82 -5.09
CA LYS A 189 18.11 -0.73 -5.61
C LYS A 189 19.60 -1.10 -5.61
N LYS A 190 20.12 -1.66 -4.51
CA LYS A 190 21.52 -2.10 -4.42
C LYS A 190 21.88 -3.19 -5.44
N ARG A 191 20.90 -4.01 -5.83
CA ARG A 191 21.04 -5.08 -6.83
C ARG A 191 20.71 -4.63 -8.26
N GLY A 192 20.43 -3.34 -8.48
CA GLY A 192 20.18 -2.78 -9.81
C GLY A 192 18.75 -2.94 -10.34
N PHE A 193 17.78 -3.31 -9.49
CA PHE A 193 16.36 -3.30 -9.86
C PHE A 193 15.78 -1.89 -9.71
N ASP A 194 14.86 -1.53 -10.62
CA ASP A 194 13.93 -0.45 -10.38
C ASP A 194 13.00 -0.85 -9.24
N ALA A 195 13.00 -0.11 -8.14
CA ALA A 195 12.13 -0.37 -7.00
C ALA A 195 11.21 0.81 -6.71
N ILE A 196 9.94 0.51 -6.44
CA ILE A 196 8.89 1.46 -6.05
C ILE A 196 8.16 0.90 -4.82
N CYS A 197 8.02 1.71 -3.77
CA CYS A 197 7.19 1.40 -2.62
C CYS A 197 5.94 2.27 -2.66
N LEU A 198 4.76 1.66 -2.61
CA LEU A 198 3.46 2.31 -2.57
C LEU A 198 2.82 2.06 -1.20
N MET A 199 2.34 3.11 -0.54
CA MET A 199 1.79 3.01 0.81
C MET A 199 0.46 3.75 0.90
N GLY A 200 -0.63 3.01 1.12
CA GLY A 200 -1.94 3.63 1.30
C GLY A 200 -2.03 4.33 2.66
N GLU A 201 -2.58 5.54 2.67
CA GLU A 201 -2.77 6.30 3.90
C GLU A 201 -3.76 5.63 4.86
N ILE A 202 -3.42 5.60 6.14
CA ILE A 202 -4.35 5.23 7.21
C ILE A 202 -4.33 6.32 8.28
N PRO A 203 -5.50 6.73 8.80
CA PRO A 203 -5.56 7.64 9.94
C PRO A 203 -4.75 7.10 11.13
N ASP A 204 -3.93 7.95 11.75
CA ASP A 204 -3.12 7.59 12.94
C ASP A 204 -3.93 6.93 14.07
N TYR A 205 -5.16 7.37 14.37
CA TYR A 205 -6.04 6.77 15.39
C TYR A 205 -6.58 5.39 14.99
N LEU A 206 -6.44 4.99 13.73
CA LEU A 206 -6.74 3.64 13.25
C LEU A 206 -5.47 2.79 13.06
N SER A 207 -4.27 3.38 13.13
CA SER A 207 -3.02 2.68 12.84
C SER A 207 -2.70 1.52 13.79
N GLN A 208 -3.25 1.54 15.00
CA GLN A 208 -3.11 0.48 16.01
C GLN A 208 -4.34 -0.44 16.08
N SER A 209 -5.34 -0.22 15.22
CA SER A 209 -6.52 -1.06 15.16
C SER A 209 -6.18 -2.42 14.56
N PRO A 210 -6.74 -3.53 15.07
CA PRO A 210 -6.61 -4.84 14.44
C PRO A 210 -7.45 -4.96 13.15
N LEU A 211 -8.30 -3.98 12.85
CA LEU A 211 -9.16 -3.99 11.68
C LEU A 211 -8.33 -3.78 10.40
N PRO A 212 -8.66 -4.48 9.29
CA PRO A 212 -8.12 -4.11 8.00
C PRO A 212 -8.66 -2.74 7.56
N TYR A 213 -7.97 -2.09 6.62
CA TYR A 213 -8.37 -0.79 6.09
C TYR A 213 -8.53 -0.82 4.56
N PRO A 214 -9.67 -1.32 4.04
CA PRO A 214 -9.88 -1.59 2.62
C PRO A 214 -9.83 -0.34 1.75
N ARG A 215 -10.21 0.84 2.26
CA ARG A 215 -10.18 2.10 1.50
C ARG A 215 -8.77 2.44 1.02
N ALA A 216 -7.77 2.21 1.87
CA ALA A 216 -6.39 2.46 1.51
C ALA A 216 -5.83 1.37 0.61
N ALA A 217 -6.19 0.11 0.85
CA ALA A 217 -5.84 -0.99 -0.06
C ALA A 217 -6.42 -0.75 -1.47
N LYS A 218 -7.68 -0.31 -1.56
CA LYS A 218 -8.33 0.10 -2.82
C LYS A 218 -7.53 1.19 -3.52
N ALA A 219 -7.14 2.26 -2.81
CA ALA A 219 -6.35 3.35 -3.39
C ALA A 219 -5.00 2.86 -3.96
N VAL A 220 -4.32 1.95 -3.26
CA VAL A 220 -3.09 1.32 -3.78
C VAL A 220 -3.37 0.49 -5.04
N VAL A 221 -4.45 -0.30 -5.04
CA VAL A 221 -4.85 -1.12 -6.19
C VAL A 221 -5.20 -0.25 -7.40
N GLU A 222 -5.87 0.89 -7.21
CA GLU A 222 -6.14 1.86 -8.28
C GLU A 222 -4.83 2.33 -8.96
N VAL A 223 -3.82 2.69 -8.16
CA VAL A 223 -2.50 3.13 -8.67
C VAL A 223 -1.77 1.99 -9.38
N LEU A 224 -1.67 0.81 -8.75
CA LEU A 224 -1.02 -0.36 -9.36
C LEU A 224 -1.75 -0.79 -10.64
N ALA A 225 -3.07 -0.75 -10.66
CA ALA A 225 -3.86 -1.08 -11.84
C ALA A 225 -3.55 -0.13 -13.01
N GLY A 226 -3.43 1.17 -12.74
CA GLY A 226 -3.00 2.17 -13.71
C GLY A 226 -1.59 1.92 -14.26
N ILE A 227 -0.64 1.61 -13.37
CA ILE A 227 0.76 1.29 -13.73
C ILE A 227 0.86 0.04 -14.61
N LEU A 228 0.07 -0.99 -14.28
CA LEU A 228 0.12 -2.29 -14.94
C LEU A 228 -0.81 -2.36 -16.16
N GLY A 229 -1.70 -1.40 -16.34
CA GLY A 229 -2.70 -1.37 -17.41
C GLY A 229 -3.74 -2.47 -17.30
N ILE A 230 -4.13 -2.83 -16.07
CA ILE A 230 -5.06 -3.93 -15.79
C ILE A 230 -6.42 -3.41 -15.33
N GLY A 231 -7.49 -4.06 -15.80
CA GLY A 231 -8.84 -3.82 -15.30
C GLY A 231 -9.05 -4.54 -13.97
N VAL A 232 -9.66 -3.87 -12.99
CA VAL A 232 -9.95 -4.41 -11.67
C VAL A 232 -11.40 -4.14 -11.31
N ASP A 233 -12.10 -5.17 -10.82
CA ASP A 233 -13.40 -5.00 -10.18
C ASP A 233 -13.21 -4.56 -8.72
N PHE A 234 -13.66 -3.34 -8.42
CA PHE A 234 -13.57 -2.74 -7.08
C PHE A 234 -14.80 -2.97 -6.20
N THR A 235 -15.85 -3.63 -6.72
CA THR A 235 -17.07 -3.93 -5.96
C THR A 235 -16.81 -4.64 -4.61
N PRO A 236 -15.89 -5.62 -4.53
CA PRO A 236 -15.55 -6.25 -3.25
C PRO A 236 -14.93 -5.27 -2.24
N PHE A 237 -14.09 -4.34 -2.71
CA PHE A 237 -13.52 -3.29 -1.86
C PHE A 237 -14.60 -2.36 -1.33
N ASP A 238 -15.53 -1.93 -2.16
CA ASP A 238 -16.61 -1.02 -1.76
C ASP A 238 -17.54 -1.66 -0.73
N THR A 239 -17.83 -2.94 -0.91
CA THR A 239 -18.62 -3.72 0.05
C THR A 239 -17.89 -3.84 1.39
N MET A 240 -16.61 -4.22 1.38
CA MET A 240 -15.81 -4.38 2.61
C MET A 240 -15.55 -3.04 3.30
N ALA A 241 -15.31 -1.97 2.54
CA ALA A 241 -15.14 -0.62 3.05
C ALA A 241 -16.41 -0.15 3.78
N THR A 242 -17.60 -0.34 3.20
CA THR A 242 -18.87 0.05 3.83
C THR A 242 -19.08 -0.66 5.18
N GLN A 243 -18.77 -1.96 5.25
CA GLN A 243 -18.88 -2.73 6.49
C GLN A 243 -17.91 -2.23 7.57
N ILE A 244 -16.66 -1.97 7.19
CA ILE A 244 -15.62 -1.54 8.14
C ILE A 244 -15.81 -0.08 8.54
N ASP A 245 -16.25 0.79 7.64
CA ASP A 245 -16.57 2.19 7.92
C ASP A 245 -17.68 2.26 8.98
N THR A 246 -18.70 1.40 8.93
CA THR A 246 -19.75 1.33 9.98
C THR A 246 -19.15 1.01 11.37
N VAL A 247 -18.16 0.10 11.43
CA VAL A 247 -17.47 -0.23 12.68
C VAL A 247 -16.59 0.92 13.15
N ILE A 248 -15.88 1.58 12.23
CA ILE A 248 -15.04 2.75 12.50
C ILE A 248 -15.90 3.90 13.03
N ASP A 249 -17.04 4.19 12.40
CA ASP A 249 -17.97 5.24 12.82
C ASP A 249 -18.49 4.96 14.24
N SER A 250 -18.87 3.70 14.54
CA SER A 250 -19.32 3.31 15.88
C SER A 250 -18.21 3.47 16.94
N LEU A 251 -16.95 3.19 16.57
CA LEU A 251 -15.80 3.39 17.44
C LEU A 251 -15.54 4.89 17.65
N TYR A 252 -15.56 5.66 16.56
CA TYR A 252 -15.35 7.10 16.55
C TYR A 252 -16.38 7.80 17.44
N GLU A 253 -17.65 7.39 17.40
CA GLU A 253 -18.70 7.96 18.22
C GLU A 253 -18.49 7.81 19.74
N LYS A 254 -17.71 6.80 20.15
CA LYS A 254 -17.38 6.56 21.57
C LYS A 254 -16.20 7.40 22.06
N PHE A 255 -15.51 8.13 21.17
CA PHE A 255 -14.39 8.97 21.58
C PHE A 255 -14.86 10.20 22.37
N PRO A 256 -14.09 10.65 23.38
CA PRO A 256 -14.33 11.92 24.06
C PRO A 256 -14.44 13.09 23.08
N PRO A 257 -15.30 14.10 23.35
CA PRO A 257 -15.49 15.25 22.47
C PRO A 257 -14.18 15.95 22.07
N GLU A 258 -13.25 16.09 23.02
CA GLU A 258 -11.93 16.70 22.79
C GLU A 258 -11.08 15.94 21.77
N ILE A 259 -11.19 14.60 21.73
CA ILE A 259 -10.50 13.76 20.77
C ILE A 259 -11.17 13.87 19.40
N LYS A 260 -12.51 13.86 19.36
CA LYS A 260 -13.28 14.07 18.13
C LYS A 260 -12.95 15.41 17.49
N GLU A 261 -12.91 16.49 18.26
CA GLU A 261 -12.57 17.83 17.75
C GLU A 261 -11.18 17.86 17.10
N ARG A 262 -10.17 17.24 17.73
CA ARG A 262 -8.82 17.10 17.16
C ARG A 262 -8.80 16.24 15.88
N ILE A 263 -9.66 15.23 15.79
CA ILE A 263 -9.76 14.38 14.60
C ILE A 263 -10.50 15.11 13.47
N GLU A 264 -11.55 15.88 13.77
CA GLU A 264 -12.30 16.68 12.80
C GLU A 264 -11.43 17.74 12.12
N GLN A 265 -10.49 18.37 12.85
CA GLN A 265 -9.54 19.34 12.31
C GLN A 265 -8.73 18.81 11.11
N ARG A 266 -8.64 17.49 10.96
CA ARG A 266 -7.90 16.84 9.85
C ARG A 266 -8.65 16.90 8.52
N LYS A 267 -9.97 17.09 8.53
CA LYS A 267 -10.74 17.35 7.30
C LYS A 267 -10.33 18.69 6.69
N SER A 268 -10.12 19.70 7.53
CA SER A 268 -9.75 21.06 7.11
C SER A 268 -8.30 21.19 6.62
N ALA A 269 -7.38 20.38 7.15
CA ALA A 269 -5.96 20.39 6.75
C ALA A 269 -5.74 19.97 5.28
N ILE A 270 -6.66 19.19 4.68
CA ILE A 270 -6.65 18.87 3.25
C ILE A 270 -7.37 19.94 2.43
N GLN A 271 -8.45 20.53 2.95
CA GLN A 271 -9.19 21.60 2.26
C GLN A 271 -8.32 22.85 2.05
N ALA A 272 -7.48 23.19 3.03
CA ALA A 272 -6.46 24.23 2.90
C ALA A 272 -5.36 23.92 1.86
N LYS A 273 -5.18 22.64 1.47
CA LYS A 273 -4.28 22.22 0.37
C LYS A 273 -4.93 22.27 -1.02
N VAL A 274 -6.26 22.29 -1.10
CA VAL A 274 -7.00 22.15 -2.37
C VAL A 274 -7.47 23.49 -2.92
N GLU A 275 -7.70 24.51 -2.10
CA GLU A 275 -8.15 25.83 -2.58
C GLU A 275 -7.15 26.93 -2.23
N THR A 276 -6.40 27.38 -3.24
CA THR A 276 -5.84 28.73 -3.28
C THR A 276 -6.57 29.49 -4.37
N ILE A 277 -6.90 30.76 -4.09
CA ILE A 277 -7.52 31.67 -5.04
C ILE A 277 -6.63 31.70 -6.29
N THR A 278 -7.17 31.35 -7.45
CA THR A 278 -6.41 31.43 -8.72
C THR A 278 -6.24 32.89 -9.14
N GLU A 279 -5.29 33.21 -10.03
CA GLU A 279 -5.17 34.58 -10.56
C GLU A 279 -6.45 35.03 -11.29
N GLU A 280 -7.20 34.10 -11.89
CA GLU A 280 -8.53 34.37 -12.47
C GLU A 280 -9.56 34.69 -11.39
N ASP A 281 -9.56 33.95 -10.28
CA ASP A 281 -10.44 34.24 -9.13
C ASP A 281 -10.07 35.60 -8.50
N GLU A 282 -8.78 35.93 -8.35
CA GLU A 282 -8.34 37.24 -7.84
C GLU A 282 -8.79 38.38 -8.75
N THR A 283 -8.72 38.16 -10.07
CA THR A 283 -9.14 39.15 -11.08
C THR A 283 -10.66 39.34 -11.03
N TRP A 284 -11.41 38.24 -11.04
CA TRP A 284 -12.87 38.29 -10.94
C TRP A 284 -13.33 38.93 -9.64
N ILE A 285 -12.71 38.58 -8.50
CA ILE A 285 -12.99 39.19 -7.20
C ILE A 285 -12.73 40.69 -7.23
N LYS A 286 -11.57 41.14 -7.76
CA LYS A 286 -11.27 42.59 -7.86
C LYS A 286 -12.29 43.35 -8.69
N GLU A 287 -12.77 42.77 -9.79
CA GLU A 287 -13.72 43.43 -10.68
C GLU A 287 -15.13 43.52 -10.09
N HIS A 288 -15.53 42.55 -9.27
CA HIS A 288 -16.92 42.42 -8.81
C HIS A 288 -17.13 42.73 -7.33
N ILE A 289 -16.07 42.85 -6.51
CA ILE A 289 -16.18 43.06 -5.06
C ILE A 289 -16.94 44.36 -4.73
N ASP A 290 -16.74 45.43 -5.50
CA ASP A 290 -17.40 46.72 -5.29
C ASP A 290 -18.91 46.68 -5.54
N GLU A 291 -19.40 45.76 -6.38
CA GLU A 291 -20.83 45.61 -6.66
C GLU A 291 -21.59 45.04 -5.45
N PHE A 292 -20.94 44.18 -4.67
CA PHE A 292 -21.50 43.62 -3.44
C PHE A 292 -21.65 44.67 -2.33
N PHE A 293 -20.84 45.74 -2.34
CA PHE A 293 -20.93 46.85 -1.38
C PHE A 293 -21.86 47.98 -1.83
N LYS A 294 -22.20 48.09 -3.13
CA LYS A 294 -23.12 49.11 -3.66
C LYS A 294 -24.60 48.83 -3.40
N LYS A 295 -24.99 47.60 -3.05
CA LYS A 295 -26.41 47.24 -2.83
C LYS A 295 -26.99 47.58 -1.45
N LYS A 296 -26.23 48.25 -0.57
CA LYS A 296 -26.70 48.62 0.79
C LYS A 296 -26.91 50.11 1.04
N SER A 297 -26.78 50.97 0.03
CA SER A 297 -26.87 52.43 0.17
C SER A 297 -28.00 53.09 -0.63
N GLY A 298 -29.05 52.34 -1.01
CA GLY A 298 -30.20 52.89 -1.73
C GLY A 298 -31.49 52.14 -1.44
N ASN A 299 -32.13 52.48 -0.32
CA ASN A 299 -33.59 52.58 -0.15
C ASN A 299 -33.86 53.09 1.28
N GLU A 300 -33.74 54.40 1.45
CA GLU A 300 -34.75 55.18 2.17
C GLU A 300 -35.78 55.66 1.15
#